data_AF-A0A534LPV5-F1
#
_entry.id   AF-A0A534LPV5-F1
#
_cell.length_a   1.000
_cell.length_b   1.000
_cell.length_c   1.000
_cell.angle_alpha   90.00
_cell.angle_beta   90.00
_cell.angle_gamma   90.00
#
_symmetry.space_group_name_H-M   'P 1'
#
loop_
_entity.id
_entity.type
_entity.pdbx_description
1 polymer ?
#
loop_
_entity_poly.entity_id
_entity_poly.type
_entity_poly.pdbx_seq_one_letter_code
_entity_poly.pdbx_strand_id
1 'polypeptide(L)' 'MKPKSRFLGIDDAPFHFSDESVPIVGVVVQAPAYIEGVLTTLAEVDGHDATERIASMVSRSRYRAGL' A
#
# COMPACT_ATOMS: atom_id res chain seq x y z
N MET A 1 14.00 16.89 1.72
CA MET A 1 13.68 15.51 2.15
C MET A 1 14.79 15.01 3.07
N LYS A 2 14.48 14.50 4.26
CA LYS A 2 15.51 14.05 5.22
C LYS A 2 16.16 12.76 4.70
N PRO A 3 17.51 12.68 4.59
CA PRO A 3 18.20 11.48 4.12
C PRO A 3 17.82 10.24 4.94
N LYS A 4 17.66 9.09 4.28
CA LYS A 4 17.25 7.80 4.87
C LYS A 4 15.84 7.75 5.49
N SER A 5 14.97 8.71 5.18
CA SER A 5 13.54 8.58 5.51
C SER A 5 12.91 7.49 4.65
N ARG A 6 11.93 6.77 5.20
CA ARG A 6 11.09 5.84 4.45
C ARG A 6 9.75 6.47 4.16
N PHE A 7 9.20 6.10 3.02
CA PHE A 7 7.87 6.51 2.58
C PHE A 7 7.14 5.27 2.08
N LEU A 8 5.82 5.24 2.28
CA LEU A 8 4.94 4.26 1.67
C LEU A 8 4.03 5.01 0.71
N GLY A 9 4.22 4.81 -0.59
CA GLY A 9 3.25 5.25 -1.61
C GLY A 9 2.21 4.16 -1.81
N ILE A 10 0.93 4.49 -1.85
CA ILE A 10 -0.17 3.54 -2.04
C ILE A 10 -0.99 3.99 -3.24
N ASP A 11 -1.28 3.05 -4.13
CA ASP A 11 -2.17 3.26 -5.28
C ASP A 11 -2.93 1.96 -5.59
N ASP A 12 -4.02 2.05 -6.33
CA ASP A 12 -4.73 0.89 -6.83
C ASP A 12 -4.21 0.42 -8.20
N ALA A 13 -4.45 -0.84 -8.52
CA ALA A 13 -4.18 -1.39 -9.85
C ALA A 13 -5.42 -1.20 -10.74
N PRO A 14 -5.27 -1.20 -12.08
CA PRO A 14 -6.41 -1.14 -12.99
C PRO A 14 -7.45 -2.23 -12.69
N PHE A 15 -8.72 -1.85 -12.66
CA PHE A 15 -9.88 -2.72 -12.46
C PHE A 15 -11.07 -2.21 -13.28
N HIS A 16 -12.08 -3.06 -13.49
CA HIS A 16 -13.37 -2.67 -14.05
C HIS A 16 -14.38 -2.49 -12.92
N PHE A 17 -15.37 -1.60 -13.09
CA PHE A 17 -16.46 -1.43 -12.12
C PHE A 17 -17.33 -2.68 -11.92
N SER A 18 -17.21 -3.69 -12.80
CA SER A 18 -17.86 -5.00 -12.65
C SER A 18 -17.04 -6.01 -11.84
N ASP A 19 -15.79 -5.70 -11.51
CA ASP A 19 -14.93 -6.59 -10.73
C ASP A 19 -15.38 -6.56 -9.27
N GLU A 20 -15.26 -7.69 -8.56
CA GLU A 20 -15.62 -7.78 -7.14
C GLU A 20 -14.61 -7.05 -6.25
N SER A 21 -13.33 -7.08 -6.65
CA SER A 21 -12.24 -6.52 -5.85
C SER A 21 -11.18 -5.84 -6.71
N VAL A 22 -10.59 -4.77 -6.18
CA VAL A 22 -9.47 -4.04 -6.74
C VAL A 22 -8.18 -4.34 -5.96
N PRO A 23 -7.05 -4.64 -6.64
CA PRO A 23 -5.76 -4.72 -5.97
C PRO A 23 -5.27 -3.35 -5.53
N ILE A 24 -4.78 -3.26 -4.30
CA ILE A 24 -4.10 -2.10 -3.76
C ILE A 24 -2.63 -2.45 -3.56
N VAL A 25 -1.74 -1.59 -4.05
CA VAL A 25 -0.29 -1.76 -4.02
C VAL A 25 0.35 -0.64 -3.20
N GLY A 26 1.13 -1.02 -2.21
CA GLY A 26 1.97 -0.12 -1.42
C GLY A 26 3.46 -0.32 -1.75
N VAL A 27 4.18 0.74 -2.09
CA VAL A 27 5.64 0.69 -2.36
C VAL A 27 6.40 1.41 -1.26
N VAL A 28 7.27 0.67 -0.55
CA VAL A 28 8.15 1.22 0.47
C VAL A 28 9.44 1.73 -0.20
N VAL A 29 9.70 3.03 -0.08
CA VAL A 29 10.86 3.69 -0.66
C VAL A 29 11.69 4.32 0.45
N GLN A 30 12.97 3.97 0.51
CA GLN A 30 13.96 4.75 1.25
C GLN A 30 14.50 5.85 0.34
N ALA A 31 14.39 7.11 0.79
CA ALA A 31 14.92 8.25 0.06
C ALA A 31 16.43 8.10 -0.26
N PRO A 32 16.87 8.53 -1.46
CA PRO A 32 16.06 9.25 -2.45
C PRO A 32 15.27 8.36 -3.43
N ALA A 33 15.64 7.10 -3.66
CA ALA A 33 15.01 6.28 -4.70
C ALA A 33 15.25 4.76 -4.54
N TYR A 34 15.42 4.25 -3.31
CA TYR A 34 15.63 2.82 -3.10
C TYR A 34 14.33 2.12 -2.70
N ILE A 35 13.83 1.21 -3.54
CA ILE A 35 12.66 0.39 -3.22
C ILE A 35 13.09 -0.70 -2.24
N GLU A 36 12.57 -0.65 -1.02
CA GLU A 36 12.84 -1.66 0.00
C GLU A 36 11.83 -2.80 -0.01
N GLY A 37 10.62 -2.58 -0.52
CA GLY A 37 9.59 -3.61 -0.56
C GLY A 37 8.27 -3.16 -1.18
N VAL A 38 7.41 -4.16 -1.40
CA VAL A 38 6.04 -3.99 -1.91
C VAL A 38 5.09 -4.68 -0.94
N LEU A 39 3.98 -4.00 -0.64
CA LEU A 39 2.85 -4.49 0.13
C LEU A 39 1.65 -4.60 -0.80
N THR A 40 0.82 -5.61 -0.63
CA THR A 40 -0.41 -5.77 -1.42
C THR A 40 -1.58 -6.17 -0.55
N THR A 41 -2.76 -5.75 -0.96
CA THR A 41 -4.05 -6.23 -0.45
C THR A 41 -5.08 -6.15 -1.57
N LEU A 42 -6.24 -6.77 -1.38
CA LEU A 42 -7.44 -6.52 -2.18
C LEU A 42 -8.42 -5.68 -1.34
N ALA A 43 -9.24 -4.86 -1.98
CA ALA A 43 -10.40 -4.19 -1.40
C ALA A 43 -11.60 -4.37 -2.33
N GLU A 44 -12.81 -4.25 -1.81
CA GLU A 44 -14.03 -4.35 -2.60
C GLU A 44 -14.17 -3.13 -3.54
N VAL A 45 -14.56 -3.38 -4.79
CA VAL A 45 -14.90 -2.29 -5.73
C VAL A 45 -16.18 -1.62 -5.26
N ASP A 46 -16.16 -0.28 -5.15
CA ASP A 46 -17.25 0.54 -4.61
C ASP A 46 -17.72 0.13 -3.20
N GLY A 47 -16.91 -0.65 -2.48
CA GLY A 47 -17.18 -1.11 -1.12
C GLY A 47 -16.75 -0.11 -0.05
N HIS A 48 -16.68 -0.60 1.19
CA HIS A 48 -16.33 0.21 2.36
C HIS A 48 -15.17 -0.36 3.18
N ASP A 49 -14.50 -1.39 2.68
CA ASP A 49 -13.46 -2.13 3.41
C ASP A 49 -12.03 -1.58 3.20
N ALA A 50 -11.83 -0.65 2.26
CA ALA A 50 -10.50 -0.13 1.89
C ALA A 50 -9.66 0.35 3.10
N THR A 51 -10.30 1.04 4.05
CA THR A 51 -9.60 1.54 5.27
C THR A 51 -9.04 0.38 6.10
N GLU A 52 -9.84 -0.65 6.36
CA GLU A 52 -9.42 -1.82 7.14
C GLU A 52 -8.35 -2.61 6.40
N ARG A 53 -8.53 -2.84 5.10
CA ARG A 53 -7.58 -3.57 4.24
C ARG A 53 -6.21 -2.90 4.24
N ILE A 54 -6.16 -1.59 4.02
CA ILE A 54 -4.92 -0.81 4.02
C ILE A 54 -4.30 -0.79 5.42
N ALA A 55 -5.07 -0.54 6.47
CA ALA A 55 -4.56 -0.51 7.85
C ALA A 55 -3.98 -1.88 8.27
N SER A 56 -4.62 -2.98 7.90
CA SER A 56 -4.15 -4.34 8.15
C SER A 56 -2.89 -4.68 7.35
N MET A 57 -2.82 -4.25 6.09
CA MET A 57 -1.63 -4.37 5.24
C MET A 57 -0.42 -3.64 5.86
N VAL A 58 -0.59 -2.39 6.30
CA VAL A 58 0.47 -1.61 6.97
C VAL A 58 0.83 -2.21 8.33
N SER A 59 -0.16 -2.64 9.12
CA SER A 59 0.07 -3.14 10.47
C SER A 59 0.85 -4.46 10.52
N ARG A 60 0.69 -5.31 9.50
CA ARG A 60 1.40 -6.60 9.37
C ARG A 60 2.77 -6.47 8.68
N SER A 61 3.08 -5.30 8.15
CA SER A 61 4.32 -5.04 7.44
C SER A 61 5.53 -4.99 8.38
N ARG A 62 6.64 -5.64 8.01
CA ARG A 62 7.93 -5.49 8.71
C ARG A 62 8.47 -4.05 8.68
N TYR A 63 7.95 -3.20 7.78
CA TYR A 63 8.36 -1.82 7.64
C TYR A 63 7.62 -0.87 8.59
N ARG A 64 6.56 -1.33 9.27
CA ARG A 64 5.67 -0.51 10.13
C ARG A 64 6.42 0.39 11.12
N ALA A 65 7.45 -0.11 11.78
CA ALA A 65 8.18 0.66 12.80
C ALA A 65 9.04 1.79 12.21
N GLY A 66 9.37 1.72 10.92
CA GLY A 66 10.23 2.67 10.23
C GLY A 66 9.53 3.53 9.18
N LEU A 67 8.23 3.29 8.94
CA LEU A 67 7.31 4.14 8.20
C LEU A 67 6.71 5.18 9.14
#